data_AF-A0A6C0I6H5-F1
#
_entry.id   AF-A0A6C0I6H5-F1
#
_cell.length_a   1.000
_cell.length_b   1.000
_cell.length_c   1.000
_cell.angle_alpha   90.00
_cell.angle_beta   90.00
_cell.angle_gamma   90.00
#
_symmetry.space_group_name_H-M   'P 1'
#
loop_
_entity.id
_entity.type
_entity.pdbx_description
1 polymer ?
#
loop_
_entity_poly.entity_id
_entity_poly.type
_entity_poly.pdbx_seq_one_letter_code
_entity_poly.pdbx_strand_id
1 'polypeptide(L)'
;MYEMSIQYCVARYNEDVSWIASDPANVLIYNKGARLNVPNELMLPNVGRESHTYLHHIIENYDKLCDITVFTQAKINDHGYKHDLRAFNILIMQCRLYGHSKNCVTINVDANATNAQTHFAPDFNMLPEIASSLHYNYMVDAKEVMKIPFSEWFKNNTGYEYKQDVCIYVAGIFAMSKQRILTRPKEYYVSLRNQLCNHNAPIEGHFMERSWYYVFRCTE
;
A
#
# COMPACT_ATOMS: atom_id res chain seq x y z
N MET A 1 25.14 16.96 12.31
CA MET A 1 24.02 16.00 12.28
C MET A 1 23.86 15.54 10.86
N TYR A 2 23.84 14.24 10.59
CA TYR A 2 23.54 13.73 9.24
C TYR A 2 22.07 14.04 8.95
N GLU A 3 21.78 14.71 7.83
CA GLU A 3 20.42 14.95 7.39
C GLU A 3 19.84 13.64 6.86
N MET A 4 18.69 13.21 7.41
CA MET A 4 18.04 11.97 6.98
C MET A 4 17.54 12.12 5.55
N SER A 5 17.90 11.17 4.70
CA SER A 5 17.43 11.08 3.32
C SER A 5 15.94 10.70 3.28
N ILE A 6 15.18 11.35 2.40
CA ILE A 6 13.73 11.14 2.24
C ILE A 6 13.44 10.86 0.77
N GLN A 7 12.63 9.83 0.50
CA GLN A 7 12.11 9.51 -0.82
C GLN A 7 10.59 9.37 -0.79
N TYR A 8 9.90 9.93 -1.76
CA TYR A 8 8.49 9.68 -2.04
C TYR A 8 8.37 8.57 -3.09
N CYS A 9 7.69 7.49 -2.76
CA CYS A 9 7.29 6.43 -3.68
C CYS A 9 5.82 6.66 -4.06
N VAL A 10 5.59 7.14 -5.28
CA VAL A 10 4.26 7.50 -5.76
C VAL A 10 3.76 6.45 -6.74
N ALA A 11 2.64 5.80 -6.41
CA ALA A 11 1.94 4.90 -7.31
C ALA A 11 0.96 5.68 -8.20
N ARG A 12 1.14 5.60 -9.51
CA ARG A 12 0.31 6.28 -10.50
C ARG A 12 -0.19 5.33 -11.58
N TYR A 13 -1.43 5.50 -12.00
CA TYR A 13 -1.95 5.07 -13.28
C TYR A 13 -2.12 6.25 -14.25
N ASN A 14 -3.19 7.03 -14.14
CA ASN A 14 -3.50 8.16 -15.03
C ASN A 14 -3.84 9.45 -14.29
N GLU A 15 -3.64 9.48 -12.98
CA GLU A 15 -3.94 10.62 -12.12
C GLU A 15 -3.08 11.84 -12.51
N ASP A 16 -3.60 13.03 -12.21
CA ASP A 16 -2.81 14.26 -12.28
C ASP A 16 -1.74 14.27 -11.19
N VAL A 17 -0.52 14.60 -11.59
CA VAL A 17 0.68 14.66 -10.73
C VAL A 17 1.34 16.04 -10.76
N SER A 18 0.63 17.06 -11.27
CA SER A 18 1.11 18.45 -11.30
C SER A 18 1.61 18.94 -9.92
N TRP A 19 1.05 18.39 -8.84
CA TRP A 19 1.37 18.72 -7.45
C TRP A 19 2.70 18.14 -6.92
N ILE A 20 3.31 17.18 -7.62
CA ILE A 20 4.62 16.58 -7.29
C ILE A 20 5.64 16.69 -8.41
N ALA A 21 5.21 17.01 -9.63
CA ALA A 21 6.09 17.00 -10.81
C ALA A 21 7.25 18.00 -10.74
N SER A 22 7.18 19.00 -9.85
CA SER A 22 8.18 20.07 -9.71
C SER A 22 9.29 19.79 -8.69
N ASP A 23 9.24 18.69 -7.94
CA ASP A 23 10.29 18.31 -6.97
C ASP A 23 10.93 16.94 -7.35
N PRO A 24 11.77 16.91 -8.39
CA PRO A 24 12.19 15.65 -9.02
C PRO A 24 13.24 14.87 -8.24
N ALA A 25 13.97 15.51 -7.31
CA ALA A 25 15.13 14.87 -6.67
C ALA A 25 14.72 13.75 -5.72
N ASN A 26 13.62 13.96 -4.99
CA ASN A 26 13.18 13.06 -3.92
C ASN A 26 11.86 12.35 -4.23
N VAL A 27 11.28 12.52 -5.41
CA VAL A 27 10.01 11.87 -5.79
C VAL A 27 10.28 10.84 -6.88
N LEU A 28 9.88 9.59 -6.68
CA LEU A 28 9.83 8.55 -7.73
C LEU A 28 8.37 8.27 -8.10
N ILE A 29 8.01 8.53 -9.35
CA ILE A 29 6.66 8.30 -9.87
C ILE A 29 6.67 6.97 -10.63
N TYR A 30 6.17 5.92 -9.97
CA TYR A 30 5.98 4.62 -10.59
C TYR A 30 4.68 4.64 -11.39
N ASN A 31 4.82 4.80 -12.71
CA ASN A 31 3.71 5.04 -13.62
C ASN A 31 3.28 3.77 -14.36
N LYS A 32 1.99 3.45 -14.28
CA LYS A 32 1.34 2.30 -14.93
C LYS A 32 0.41 2.69 -16.08
N GLY A 33 0.23 3.98 -16.34
CA GLY A 33 -0.65 4.49 -17.40
C GLY A 33 0.10 5.28 -18.46
N ALA A 34 -0.53 6.35 -18.95
CA ALA A 34 0.04 7.17 -20.01
C ALA A 34 1.34 7.84 -19.55
N ARG A 35 2.36 7.84 -20.41
CA ARG A 35 3.67 8.44 -20.14
C ARG A 35 3.55 9.92 -19.80
N LEU A 36 4.29 10.34 -18.79
CA LEU A 36 4.41 11.73 -18.34
C LEU A 36 5.58 12.45 -19.02
N ASN A 37 6.62 11.71 -19.42
CA ASN A 37 7.86 12.27 -19.97
C ASN A 37 8.58 13.21 -18.99
N VAL A 38 8.63 12.84 -17.70
CA VAL A 38 9.37 13.57 -16.66
C VAL A 38 10.57 12.75 -16.16
N PRO A 39 11.65 13.38 -15.67
CA PRO A 39 12.89 12.66 -15.34
C PRO A 39 12.76 11.61 -14.23
N ASN A 40 11.78 11.76 -13.35
CA ASN A 40 11.56 10.91 -12.19
C ASN A 40 10.42 9.87 -12.39
N GLU A 41 10.01 9.67 -13.64
CA GLU A 41 9.06 8.65 -14.05
C GLU A 41 9.73 7.28 -14.19
N LEU A 42 9.14 6.26 -13.57
CA LEU A 42 9.54 4.86 -13.68
C LEU A 42 8.34 4.05 -14.20
N MET A 43 8.43 3.57 -15.45
CA MET A 43 7.34 2.78 -16.04
C MET A 43 7.23 1.41 -15.39
N LEU A 44 6.01 1.01 -15.04
CA LEU A 44 5.67 -0.33 -14.55
C LEU A 44 4.51 -0.93 -15.35
N PRO A 45 4.42 -2.28 -15.43
CA PRO A 45 3.22 -2.93 -15.93
C PRO A 45 2.02 -2.59 -15.04
N ASN A 46 0.84 -2.46 -15.66
CA ASN A 46 -0.41 -2.20 -14.95
C ASN A 46 -0.94 -3.48 -14.26
N VAL A 47 -0.23 -3.93 -13.22
CA VAL A 47 -0.55 -5.09 -12.39
C VAL A 47 -0.58 -4.71 -10.90
N GLY A 48 -1.38 -5.39 -10.10
CA GLY A 48 -1.22 -5.42 -8.65
C GLY A 48 -1.43 -4.11 -7.88
N ARG A 49 -2.15 -3.14 -8.48
CA ARG A 49 -2.52 -1.84 -7.87
C ARG A 49 -1.34 -1.08 -7.24
N GLU A 50 -1.58 -0.21 -6.26
CA GLU A 50 -0.53 0.52 -5.52
C GLU A 50 0.41 -0.41 -4.77
N SER A 51 -0.10 -1.55 -4.30
CA SER A 51 0.68 -2.49 -3.52
C SER A 51 1.85 -3.12 -4.27
N HIS A 52 1.66 -3.46 -5.55
CA HIS A 52 2.76 -3.93 -6.40
C HIS A 52 3.82 -2.84 -6.58
N THR A 53 3.41 -1.57 -6.70
CA THR A 53 4.35 -0.45 -6.81
C THR A 53 5.21 -0.32 -5.55
N TYR A 54 4.60 -0.30 -4.37
CA TYR A 54 5.33 -0.14 -3.12
C TYR A 54 6.31 -1.29 -2.87
N LEU A 55 5.86 -2.53 -3.11
CA LEU A 55 6.74 -3.70 -2.98
C LEU A 55 7.85 -3.69 -4.02
N HIS A 56 7.56 -3.30 -5.26
CA HIS A 56 8.58 -3.14 -6.29
C HIS A 56 9.64 -2.12 -5.85
N HIS A 57 9.24 -0.94 -5.35
CA HIS A 57 10.17 0.04 -4.81
C HIS A 57 11.06 -0.54 -3.71
N ILE A 58 10.46 -1.22 -2.72
CA ILE A 58 11.20 -1.83 -1.61
C ILE A 58 12.21 -2.86 -2.12
N ILE A 59 11.82 -3.74 -3.04
CA ILE A 59 12.66 -4.83 -3.55
C ILE A 59 13.84 -4.29 -4.37
N GLU A 60 13.57 -3.38 -5.30
CA GLU A 60 14.61 -2.83 -6.19
C GLU A 60 15.58 -1.89 -5.46
N ASN A 61 15.16 -1.34 -4.32
CA ASN A 61 15.96 -0.41 -3.53
C ASN A 61 16.40 -0.98 -2.18
N TYR A 62 16.16 -2.26 -1.89
CA TYR A 62 16.28 -2.84 -0.54
C TYR A 62 17.58 -2.47 0.19
N ASP A 63 18.73 -2.61 -0.49
CA ASP A 63 20.05 -2.32 0.07
C ASP A 63 20.40 -0.81 0.09
N LYS A 64 19.66 0.00 -0.67
CA LYS A 64 19.87 1.43 -0.90
C LYS A 64 18.68 2.32 -0.51
N LEU A 65 17.77 1.81 0.33
CA LEU A 65 16.63 2.57 0.83
C LEU A 65 17.10 3.87 1.50
N CYS A 66 16.38 4.96 1.22
CA CYS A 66 16.49 6.20 1.98
C CYS A 66 16.04 5.98 3.43
N ASP A 67 16.49 6.85 4.34
CA ASP A 67 16.19 6.73 5.77
C ASP A 67 14.68 6.75 6.05
N ILE A 68 13.93 7.53 5.27
CA ILE A 68 12.46 7.54 5.28
C ILE A 68 11.94 7.41 3.85
N THR A 69 11.00 6.50 3.66
CA THR A 69 10.20 6.41 2.44
C THR A 69 8.75 6.79 2.73
N VAL A 70 8.22 7.75 1.98
CA VAL A 70 6.80 8.13 1.99
C VAL A 70 6.11 7.39 0.87
N PHE A 71 5.19 6.49 1.20
CA PHE A 71 4.39 5.74 0.24
C PHE A 71 3.06 6.46 0.05
N THR A 72 2.68 6.70 -1.20
CA THR A 72 1.41 7.36 -1.51
C THR A 72 0.91 7.04 -2.92
N GLN A 73 -0.41 7.12 -3.11
CA GLN A 73 -1.03 7.11 -4.43
C GLN A 73 -0.97 8.51 -5.04
N ALA A 74 -1.02 8.62 -6.37
CA ALA A 74 -0.95 9.91 -7.05
C ALA A 74 -2.17 10.81 -6.79
N LYS A 75 -3.34 10.22 -6.52
CA LYS A 75 -4.56 10.93 -6.15
C LYS A 75 -4.76 10.83 -4.64
N ILE A 76 -4.54 11.94 -3.95
CA ILE A 76 -4.58 12.01 -2.47
C ILE A 76 -5.73 12.85 -1.92
N ASN A 77 -6.42 13.60 -2.79
CA ASN A 77 -7.49 14.53 -2.42
C ASN A 77 -8.83 13.85 -2.11
N ASP A 78 -9.10 12.70 -2.73
CA ASP A 78 -10.21 11.81 -2.35
C ASP A 78 -10.02 11.15 -0.98
N HIS A 79 -8.84 11.34 -0.39
CA HIS A 79 -8.49 10.87 0.95
C HIS A 79 -8.20 12.02 1.92
N GLY A 80 -8.61 13.25 1.58
CA GLY A 80 -8.55 14.41 2.47
C GLY A 80 -7.20 15.13 2.54
N TYR A 81 -6.21 14.72 1.74
CA TYR A 81 -4.94 15.43 1.64
C TYR A 81 -5.01 16.55 0.61
N LYS A 82 -4.33 17.66 0.90
CA LYS A 82 -4.09 18.70 -0.12
C LYS A 82 -3.08 18.16 -1.13
N HIS A 83 -3.28 18.47 -2.41
CA HIS A 83 -2.34 18.21 -3.50
C HIS A 83 -1.06 19.04 -3.33
N ASP A 84 -0.22 18.64 -2.36
CA ASP A 84 1.02 19.31 -1.99
C ASP A 84 1.90 18.36 -1.18
N LEU A 85 3.20 18.26 -1.48
CA LEU A 85 4.14 17.41 -0.73
C LEU A 85 4.21 17.76 0.77
N ARG A 86 3.95 19.02 1.14
CA ARG A 86 3.90 19.48 2.53
C ARG A 86 2.81 18.78 3.34
N ALA A 87 1.82 18.19 2.67
CA ALA A 87 0.78 17.38 3.33
C ALA A 87 1.38 16.16 4.05
N PHE A 88 2.58 15.71 3.68
CA PHE A 88 3.27 14.58 4.31
C PHE A 88 4.27 14.99 5.40
N ASN A 89 4.46 16.29 5.69
CA ASN A 89 5.43 16.75 6.69
C ASN A 89 5.18 16.15 8.07
N ILE A 90 3.90 16.05 8.48
CA ILE A 90 3.53 15.44 9.77
C ILE A 90 3.88 13.95 9.78
N LEU A 91 3.66 13.23 8.68
CA LEU A 91 3.96 11.81 8.56
C LEU A 91 5.47 11.57 8.66
N ILE A 92 6.27 12.41 7.98
CA ILE A 92 7.74 12.37 8.05
C ILE A 92 8.21 12.66 9.47
N MET A 93 7.67 13.69 10.13
CA MET A 93 8.03 14.01 11.52
C MET A 93 7.71 12.85 12.47
N GLN A 94 6.53 12.24 12.35
CA GLN A 94 6.16 11.06 13.14
C GLN A 94 7.10 9.88 12.84
N CYS A 95 7.43 9.65 11.57
CA CYS A 95 8.36 8.60 11.19
C CYS A 95 9.77 8.80 11.76
N ARG A 96 10.25 10.04 11.86
CA ARG A 96 11.53 10.35 12.52
C ARG A 96 11.52 9.98 14.01
N LEU A 97 10.38 10.18 14.68
CA LEU A 97 10.25 9.94 16.12
C LEU A 97 9.99 8.46 16.44
N TYR A 98 9.21 7.77 15.62
CA TYR A 98 8.65 6.45 15.95
C TYR A 98 9.03 5.35 14.96
N GLY A 99 9.82 5.66 13.92
CA GLY A 99 10.15 4.73 12.85
C GLY A 99 9.03 4.50 11.82
N HIS A 100 7.84 5.07 12.03
CA HIS A 100 6.72 5.06 11.10
C HIS A 100 5.74 6.21 11.39
N SER A 101 4.91 6.60 10.42
CA SER A 101 3.85 7.59 10.63
C SER A 101 2.71 7.04 11.49
N LYS A 102 2.02 7.93 12.23
CA LYS A 102 0.95 7.57 13.16
C LYS A 102 -0.45 7.93 12.61
N ASN A 103 -0.57 8.13 11.30
CA ASN A 103 -1.83 8.39 10.61
C ASN A 103 -2.66 7.11 10.36
N CYS A 104 -2.37 6.02 11.07
CA CYS A 104 -3.21 4.84 11.03
C CYS A 104 -4.52 5.08 11.79
N VAL A 105 -5.60 4.48 11.33
CA VAL A 105 -6.89 4.47 12.04
C VAL A 105 -7.19 3.06 12.51
N THR A 106 -7.78 2.95 13.70
CA THR A 106 -8.31 1.69 14.19
C THR A 106 -9.71 1.50 13.62
N ILE A 107 -9.89 0.42 12.86
CA ILE A 107 -11.20 0.00 12.38
C ILE A 107 -11.69 -1.13 13.28
N ASN A 108 -12.92 -0.98 13.78
CA ASN A 108 -13.62 -2.06 14.44
C ASN A 108 -14.17 -3.00 13.36
N VAL A 109 -13.62 -4.21 13.31
CA VAL A 109 -14.08 -5.28 12.44
C VAL A 109 -14.85 -6.26 13.33
N ASP A 110 -16.04 -6.67 12.90
CA ASP A 110 -16.66 -7.82 13.55
C ASP A 110 -15.90 -9.07 13.11
N ALA A 111 -14.95 -9.51 13.94
CA ALA A 111 -14.11 -10.67 13.66
C ALA A 111 -14.91 -11.98 13.56
N ASN A 112 -16.16 -11.99 14.02
CA ASN A 112 -17.08 -13.11 13.91
C ASN A 112 -18.08 -12.94 12.76
N ALA A 113 -18.10 -11.78 12.09
CA ALA A 113 -18.98 -11.56 10.96
C ALA A 113 -18.57 -12.48 9.80
N THR A 114 -19.46 -13.41 9.47
CA THR A 114 -19.41 -14.16 8.22
C THR A 114 -20.42 -13.54 7.26
N ASN A 115 -20.09 -13.53 5.98
CA ASN A 115 -20.90 -12.97 4.89
C ASN A 115 -21.18 -11.45 5.03
N ALA A 116 -20.33 -10.69 5.71
CA ALA A 116 -20.52 -9.25 5.83
C ALA A 116 -20.19 -8.53 4.51
N GLN A 117 -21.09 -7.65 4.06
CA GLN A 117 -20.95 -6.88 2.82
C GLN A 117 -19.88 -5.76 2.91
N THR A 118 -19.07 -5.72 3.96
CA THR A 118 -18.05 -4.68 4.13
C THR A 118 -16.72 -5.17 3.57
N HIS A 119 -15.92 -4.23 3.04
CA HIS A 119 -14.58 -4.54 2.57
C HIS A 119 -13.56 -4.77 3.71
N PHE A 120 -14.01 -4.81 4.96
CA PHE A 120 -13.19 -5.17 6.13
C PHE A 120 -13.58 -6.50 6.75
N ALA A 121 -14.58 -7.19 6.19
CA ALA A 121 -15.00 -8.51 6.65
C ALA A 121 -13.83 -9.52 6.59
N PRO A 122 -13.70 -10.42 7.57
CA PRO A 122 -12.65 -11.44 7.59
C PRO A 122 -12.74 -12.39 6.39
N ASP A 123 -13.92 -12.54 5.78
CA ASP A 123 -14.21 -13.40 4.63
C ASP A 123 -14.55 -12.62 3.35
N PHE A 124 -14.09 -11.37 3.23
CA PHE A 124 -14.41 -10.43 2.16
C PHE A 124 -14.44 -11.01 0.72
N ASN A 125 -13.53 -11.92 0.38
CA ASN A 125 -13.42 -12.51 -0.95
C ASN A 125 -14.14 -13.85 -1.13
N MET A 126 -14.89 -14.30 -0.11
CA MET A 126 -15.60 -15.57 -0.11
C MET A 126 -17.03 -15.46 -0.63
N LEU A 127 -17.55 -14.25 -0.86
CA LEU A 127 -18.93 -14.04 -1.32
C LEU A 127 -19.02 -13.87 -2.85
N PRO A 128 -19.82 -14.71 -3.55
CA PRO A 128 -20.08 -14.56 -4.99
C PRO A 128 -20.67 -13.20 -5.37
N GLU A 129 -21.42 -12.58 -4.45
CA GLU A 129 -22.17 -11.32 -4.67
C GLU A 129 -21.34 -10.06 -4.39
N ILE A 130 -20.25 -10.15 -3.63
CA ILE A 130 -19.32 -9.02 -3.43
C ILE A 130 -18.59 -8.70 -4.74
N ALA A 131 -18.36 -9.70 -5.60
CA ALA A 131 -17.81 -9.51 -6.94
C ALA A 131 -18.74 -8.67 -7.85
N SER A 132 -20.05 -8.59 -7.57
CA SER A 132 -21.02 -7.89 -8.41
C SER A 132 -21.58 -6.59 -7.81
N SER A 133 -21.57 -6.42 -6.47
CA SER A 133 -22.34 -5.35 -5.79
C SER A 133 -21.56 -4.10 -5.40
N LEU A 134 -20.23 -4.17 -5.31
CA LEU A 134 -19.40 -3.09 -4.74
C LEU A 134 -18.56 -2.37 -5.82
N HIS A 135 -19.13 -1.89 -6.94
CA HIS A 135 -18.35 -1.21 -8.01
C HIS A 135 -17.13 -2.01 -8.55
N TYR A 136 -17.05 -3.30 -8.22
CA TYR A 136 -15.93 -4.19 -8.47
C TYR A 136 -16.15 -5.05 -9.72
N ASN A 137 -16.83 -4.50 -10.74
CA ASN A 137 -17.02 -5.18 -12.03
C ASN A 137 -15.68 -5.56 -12.70
N TYR A 138 -14.57 -4.93 -12.29
CA TYR A 138 -13.20 -5.27 -12.72
C TYR A 138 -12.62 -6.52 -12.05
N MET A 139 -13.25 -7.05 -10.99
CA MET A 139 -12.79 -8.25 -10.28
C MET A 139 -13.34 -9.55 -10.89
N VAL A 140 -14.30 -9.45 -11.82
CA VAL A 140 -15.13 -10.58 -12.31
C VAL A 140 -14.42 -11.45 -13.35
N ASP A 141 -13.31 -11.00 -13.94
CA ASP A 141 -12.57 -11.81 -14.93
C ASP A 141 -11.56 -12.81 -14.33
N ALA A 142 -11.34 -12.77 -13.01
CA ALA A 142 -10.47 -13.73 -12.35
C ALA A 142 -11.24 -15.02 -12.02
N LYS A 143 -11.43 -15.90 -13.01
CA LYS A 143 -12.02 -17.24 -12.81
C LYS A 143 -11.22 -18.16 -11.86
N GLU A 144 -10.09 -17.69 -11.33
CA GLU A 144 -9.27 -18.39 -10.34
C GLU A 144 -8.86 -17.48 -9.16
N VAL A 145 -9.76 -16.61 -8.68
CA VAL A 145 -9.51 -15.90 -7.41
C VAL A 145 -9.23 -16.93 -6.32
N MET A 146 -8.07 -16.79 -5.68
CA MET A 146 -7.71 -17.53 -4.47
C MET A 146 -8.85 -17.40 -3.45
N LYS A 147 -9.54 -18.52 -3.16
CA LYS A 147 -10.61 -18.59 -2.16
C LYS A 147 -10.04 -18.78 -0.74
N ILE A 148 -9.13 -17.91 -0.34
CA ILE A 148 -8.62 -17.86 1.03
C ILE A 148 -9.23 -16.64 1.72
N PRO A 149 -9.92 -16.78 2.86
CA PRO A 149 -10.44 -15.65 3.63
C PRO A 149 -9.36 -14.59 3.90
N PHE A 150 -9.75 -13.31 3.92
CA PHE A 150 -8.81 -12.23 4.22
C PHE A 150 -8.10 -12.45 5.57
N SER A 151 -8.82 -12.89 6.60
CA SER A 151 -8.23 -13.16 7.92
C SER A 151 -7.13 -14.21 7.87
N GLU A 152 -7.32 -15.27 7.09
CA GLU A 152 -6.33 -16.34 6.88
C GLU A 152 -5.14 -15.81 6.07
N TRP A 153 -5.40 -15.11 4.96
CA TRP A 153 -4.35 -14.47 4.18
C TRP A 153 -3.53 -13.50 5.04
N PHE A 154 -4.19 -12.69 5.87
CA PHE A 154 -3.59 -11.71 6.75
C PHE A 154 -2.67 -12.37 7.76
N LYS A 155 -3.15 -13.44 8.41
CA LYS A 155 -2.34 -14.24 9.34
C LYS A 155 -1.12 -14.84 8.67
N ASN A 156 -1.30 -15.49 7.53
CA ASN A 156 -0.22 -16.16 6.81
C ASN A 156 0.86 -15.18 6.31
N ASN A 157 0.45 -13.98 5.89
CA ASN A 157 1.35 -13.00 5.30
C ASN A 157 1.91 -11.98 6.31
N THR A 158 1.25 -11.72 7.44
CA THR A 158 1.74 -10.74 8.43
C THR A 158 2.28 -11.41 9.70
N GLY A 159 1.78 -12.59 10.05
CA GLY A 159 2.02 -13.26 11.32
C GLY A 159 1.11 -12.78 12.46
N TYR A 160 0.16 -11.88 12.20
CA TYR A 160 -0.78 -11.36 13.18
C TYR A 160 -2.18 -11.94 12.98
N GLU A 161 -2.92 -12.13 14.07
CA GLU A 161 -4.33 -12.50 13.99
C GLU A 161 -5.17 -11.29 13.58
N TYR A 162 -6.14 -11.50 12.69
CA TYR A 162 -7.12 -10.48 12.32
C TYR A 162 -8.20 -10.40 13.41
N LYS A 163 -8.03 -9.46 14.35
CA LYS A 163 -8.87 -9.28 15.55
C LYS A 163 -9.84 -8.12 15.36
N GLN A 164 -10.73 -7.92 16.34
CA GLN A 164 -11.76 -6.88 16.30
C GLN A 164 -11.23 -5.46 16.07
N ASP A 165 -10.05 -5.11 16.57
CA ASP A 165 -9.47 -3.77 16.37
C ASP A 165 -8.22 -3.87 15.51
N VAL A 166 -8.30 -3.36 14.28
CA VAL A 166 -7.21 -3.44 13.29
C VAL A 166 -6.76 -2.04 12.89
N CYS A 167 -5.45 -1.80 12.94
CA CYS A 167 -4.84 -0.55 12.50
C CYS A 167 -4.57 -0.58 10.99
N ILE A 168 -5.08 0.42 10.26
CA ILE A 168 -4.84 0.54 8.81
C ILE A 168 -4.29 1.92 8.46
N TYR A 169 -3.44 1.98 7.44
CA TYR A 169 -3.11 3.23 6.77
C TYR A 169 -4.13 3.46 5.66
N VAL A 170 -5.07 4.38 5.88
CA VAL A 170 -6.11 4.69 4.91
C VAL A 170 -5.47 5.06 3.57
N ALA A 171 -6.03 4.50 2.49
CA ALA A 171 -5.55 4.68 1.12
C ALA A 171 -4.11 4.23 0.84
N GLY A 172 -3.49 3.45 1.75
CA GLY A 172 -2.08 3.08 1.63
C GLY A 172 -1.14 4.30 1.66
N ILE A 173 -1.50 5.37 2.38
CA ILE A 173 -0.67 6.57 2.54
C ILE A 173 0.02 6.53 3.90
N PHE A 174 1.35 6.48 3.92
CA PHE A 174 2.14 6.42 5.16
C PHE A 174 3.61 6.75 4.92
N ALA A 175 4.35 7.06 5.99
CA ALA A 175 5.81 7.15 5.98
C ALA A 175 6.41 6.01 6.80
N MET A 176 7.49 5.41 6.29
CA MET A 176 8.16 4.27 6.90
C MET A 176 9.67 4.47 6.92
N SER A 177 10.31 4.14 8.04
CA SER A 177 11.76 4.18 8.15
C SER A 177 12.41 2.98 7.47
N LYS A 178 13.63 3.17 6.97
CA LYS A 178 14.49 2.09 6.48
C LYS A 178 14.61 0.98 7.52
N GLN A 179 14.87 1.34 8.77
CA GLN A 179 15.08 0.39 9.86
C GLN A 179 13.86 -0.51 10.06
N ARG A 180 12.64 0.02 9.94
CA ARG A 180 11.39 -0.77 9.99
C ARG A 180 11.25 -1.69 8.79
N ILE A 181 11.50 -1.21 7.57
CA ILE A 181 11.43 -2.04 6.35
C ILE A 181 12.44 -3.20 6.45
N LEU A 182 13.64 -2.96 6.95
CA LEU A 182 14.69 -3.98 7.07
C LEU A 182 14.46 -4.98 8.22
N THR A 183 13.38 -4.87 8.99
CA THR A 183 13.02 -5.91 9.98
C THR A 183 12.53 -7.21 9.35
N ARG A 184 12.17 -7.17 8.06
CA ARG A 184 11.78 -8.33 7.25
C ARG A 184 12.81 -8.52 6.15
N PRO A 185 13.23 -9.76 5.83
CA PRO A 185 14.17 -10.01 4.74
C PRO A 185 13.57 -9.65 3.37
N LYS A 186 14.40 -9.38 2.36
CA LYS A 186 13.98 -9.00 1.01
C LYS A 186 13.00 -10.03 0.40
N GLU A 187 13.25 -11.31 0.66
CA GLU A 187 12.47 -12.45 0.15
C GLU A 187 11.01 -12.40 0.61
N TYR A 188 10.73 -11.85 1.80
CA TYR A 188 9.38 -11.65 2.29
C TYR A 188 8.60 -10.64 1.42
N TYR A 189 9.25 -9.55 1.01
CA TYR A 189 8.61 -8.59 0.11
C TYR A 189 8.42 -9.17 -1.29
N VAL A 190 9.38 -9.98 -1.76
CA VAL A 190 9.25 -10.71 -3.04
C VAL A 190 8.06 -11.66 -3.02
N SER A 191 7.85 -12.42 -1.94
CA SER A 191 6.72 -13.34 -1.84
C SER A 191 5.36 -12.62 -1.84
N LEU A 192 5.28 -11.43 -1.25
CA LEU A 192 4.08 -10.59 -1.33
C LEU A 192 3.86 -10.06 -2.76
N ARG A 193 4.92 -9.57 -3.43
CA ARG A 193 4.80 -9.00 -4.77
C ARG A 193 4.31 -10.04 -5.78
N ASN A 194 4.80 -11.27 -5.68
CA ASN A 194 4.46 -12.35 -6.60
C ASN A 194 2.97 -12.69 -6.59
N GLN A 195 2.26 -12.46 -5.47
CA GLN A 195 0.81 -12.66 -5.37
C GLN A 195 0.01 -11.59 -6.16
N LEU A 196 0.64 -10.48 -6.55
CA LEU A 196 -0.01 -9.33 -7.18
C LEU A 196 0.18 -9.25 -8.70
N CYS A 197 1.03 -10.10 -9.28
CA CYS A 197 1.48 -9.94 -10.67
C CYS A 197 0.48 -10.43 -11.73
N ASN A 198 -0.54 -11.21 -11.35
CA ASN A 198 -1.40 -11.94 -12.29
C ASN A 198 -2.58 -11.12 -12.85
N HIS A 199 -2.87 -9.94 -12.30
CA HIS A 199 -4.00 -9.11 -12.71
C HIS A 199 -3.72 -7.62 -12.42
N ASN A 200 -4.46 -6.71 -13.06
CA ASN A 200 -4.37 -5.26 -12.78
C ASN A 200 -4.93 -4.89 -11.40
N ALA A 201 -6.00 -5.55 -10.99
CA ALA A 201 -6.68 -5.40 -9.72
C ALA A 201 -6.92 -6.77 -9.06
N PRO A 202 -5.86 -7.47 -8.60
CA PRO A 202 -6.00 -8.72 -7.87
C PRO A 202 -6.59 -8.46 -6.48
N ILE A 203 -7.27 -9.46 -5.91
CA ILE A 203 -7.88 -9.34 -4.57
C ILE A 203 -6.82 -9.04 -3.50
N GLU A 204 -5.63 -9.60 -3.66
CA GLU A 204 -4.49 -9.44 -2.77
C GLU A 204 -4.05 -7.97 -2.70
N GLY A 205 -4.31 -7.16 -3.73
CA GLY A 205 -4.08 -5.72 -3.67
C GLY A 205 -4.93 -5.05 -2.59
N HIS A 206 -6.21 -5.44 -2.47
CA HIS A 206 -7.08 -4.96 -1.40
C HIS A 206 -6.69 -5.52 -0.04
N PHE A 207 -6.17 -6.74 0.03
CA PHE A 207 -5.64 -7.30 1.28
C PHE A 207 -4.43 -6.52 1.76
N MET A 208 -3.49 -6.25 0.86
CA MET A 208 -2.27 -5.48 1.14
C MET A 208 -2.58 -4.08 1.65
N GLU A 209 -3.49 -3.35 1.02
CA GLU A 209 -3.90 -2.00 1.44
C GLU A 209 -4.31 -1.95 2.92
N ARG A 210 -5.02 -2.98 3.40
CA ARG A 210 -5.46 -3.13 4.80
C ARG A 210 -4.38 -3.67 5.74
N SER A 211 -3.23 -4.09 5.22
CA SER A 211 -2.23 -4.87 5.97
C SER A 211 -0.91 -4.14 6.20
N TRP A 212 -0.69 -2.98 5.57
CA TRP A 212 0.59 -2.26 5.62
C TRP A 212 1.16 -2.04 7.02
N TYR A 213 0.31 -1.68 7.98
CA TYR A 213 0.71 -1.48 9.38
C TYR A 213 1.40 -2.72 9.98
N TYR A 214 0.93 -3.92 9.63
CA TYR A 214 1.41 -5.19 10.16
C TYR A 214 2.53 -5.80 9.31
N VAL A 215 2.51 -5.57 8.00
CA VAL A 215 3.62 -5.89 7.08
C VAL A 215 4.93 -5.29 7.60
N PHE A 216 4.89 -4.05 8.09
CA PHE A 216 6.05 -3.35 8.68
C PHE A 216 6.18 -3.49 10.20
N ARG A 217 5.39 -4.38 10.84
CA ARG A 217 5.43 -4.62 12.29
C ARG A 217 5.33 -3.34 13.13
N CYS A 218 4.42 -2.44 12.80
CA CYS A 218 4.26 -1.16 13.52
C CYS A 218 3.64 -1.31 14.93
N THR A 219 3.26 -2.52 15.33
CA THR A 219 2.78 -2.84 16.69
C THR A 219 3.91 -3.00 17.72
N GLU A 220 5.15 -3.19 17.25
CA GLU A 220 6.34 -3.48 18.06
C GLU A 220 7.15 -2.22 18.39
#